data_AF-A0A967WFS8-F1
#
_entry.id   AF-A0A967WFS8-F1
#
_cell.length_a   1.000
_cell.length_b   1.000
_cell.length_c   1.000
_cell.angle_alpha   90.00
_cell.angle_beta   90.00
_cell.angle_gamma   90.00
#
_symmetry.space_group_name_H-M   'P 1'
#
loop_
_entity.id
_entity.type
_entity.pdbx_description
1 polymer ?
#
loop_
_entity_poly.entity_id
_entity_poly.type
_entity_poly.pdbx_seq_one_letter_code
_entity_poly.pdbx_strand_id
1 'polypeptide(L)'
;WTLVCGSGFEETDLDDLPGDILVVGSCACAEMGDRLAQRYPDRRIYRVDEHNDLMRNTRYQARLMGVTPVTMVPLNPLVSALTLLQAKLHGLTARVPPLLG
;
A
#
# COMPACT_ATOMS: atom_id res chain seq x y z
N TRP A 1 -6.65 3.20 9.81
CA TRP A 1 -6.10 3.68 8.54
C TRP A 1 -7.19 3.57 7.50
N THR A 2 -7.12 4.38 6.44
CA THR A 2 -8.16 4.45 5.40
C THR A 2 -7.56 4.16 4.03
N LEU A 3 -8.23 3.34 3.22
CA LEU A 3 -7.94 3.16 1.79
C LEU A 3 -8.88 4.04 0.97
N VAL A 4 -8.33 4.88 0.10
CA VAL A 4 -9.07 5.69 -0.86
C VAL A 4 -8.68 5.24 -2.26
N CYS A 5 -9.63 4.72 -3.02
CA CYS A 5 -9.40 4.25 -4.40
C CYS A 5 -10.67 4.46 -5.24
N GLY A 6 -10.49 4.73 -6.53
CA GLY A 6 -11.59 5.09 -7.43
C GLY A 6 -11.72 6.60 -7.64
N SER A 7 -12.91 7.04 -8.05
CA SER A 7 -13.19 8.45 -8.38
C SER A 7 -14.64 8.81 -8.09
N GLY A 8 -14.94 10.11 -8.04
CA GLY A 8 -16.29 10.63 -7.84
C GLY A 8 -16.64 10.78 -6.37
N PHE A 9 -15.68 11.25 -5.55
CA PHE A 9 -15.88 11.46 -4.13
C PHE A 9 -16.57 12.81 -3.88
N GLU A 10 -17.58 12.80 -3.02
CA GLU A 10 -18.18 14.01 -2.47
C GLU A 10 -17.34 14.53 -1.30
N GLU A 11 -17.45 15.82 -0.95
CA GLU A 11 -16.71 16.40 0.19
C GLU A 11 -16.96 15.64 1.50
N THR A 12 -18.20 15.21 1.72
CA THR A 12 -18.61 14.48 2.92
C THR A 12 -17.99 13.08 3.02
N ASP A 13 -17.59 12.47 1.89
CA ASP A 13 -16.90 11.17 1.91
C ASP A 13 -15.51 11.27 2.54
N LEU A 14 -14.97 12.48 2.64
CA LEU A 14 -13.63 12.75 3.16
C LEU A 14 -13.66 13.25 4.62
N ASP A 15 -14.84 13.36 5.22
CA ASP A 15 -15.02 13.81 6.60
C ASP A 15 -14.65 12.70 7.59
N ASP A 16 -14.02 13.09 8.70
CA ASP A 16 -13.73 12.23 9.86
C ASP A 16 -13.11 10.85 9.55
N LEU A 17 -12.32 10.75 8.47
CA LEU A 17 -11.67 9.51 8.09
C LEU A 17 -10.80 8.98 9.24
N PRO A 18 -10.68 7.66 9.46
CA PRO A 18 -9.87 7.13 10.55
C PRO A 18 -8.39 6.90 10.19
N GLY A 19 -7.49 7.47 10.99
CA GLY A 19 -6.04 7.21 10.95
C GLY A 19 -5.35 7.65 9.65
N ASP A 20 -4.12 7.15 9.45
CA ASP A 20 -3.33 7.39 8.23
C ASP A 20 -4.02 6.88 6.97
N ILE A 21 -3.72 7.48 5.81
CA ILE A 21 -4.48 7.28 4.58
C ILE A 21 -3.57 6.74 3.47
N LEU A 22 -4.07 5.76 2.72
CA LEU A 22 -3.47 5.24 1.49
C LEU A 22 -4.40 5.55 0.32
N VAL A 23 -3.92 6.36 -0.63
CA VAL A 23 -4.60 6.71 -1.87
C VAL A 23 -4.03 5.86 -3.01
N VAL A 24 -4.87 5.11 -3.72
CA VAL A 24 -4.45 4.16 -4.76
C VAL A 24 -5.21 4.42 -6.06
N GLY A 25 -4.44 4.47 -7.15
CA GLY A 25 -4.93 4.69 -8.49
C GLY A 25 -4.82 6.14 -8.92
N SER A 26 -4.60 6.34 -10.22
CA SER A 26 -4.30 7.65 -10.78
C SER A 26 -5.48 8.60 -10.71
N CYS A 27 -6.69 8.06 -10.82
CA CYS A 27 -7.92 8.80 -10.61
C CYS A 27 -8.01 9.33 -9.17
N ALA A 28 -7.87 8.46 -8.16
CA ALA A 28 -7.92 8.87 -6.75
C ALA A 28 -6.77 9.82 -6.37
N CYS A 29 -5.56 9.56 -6.87
CA CYS A 29 -4.40 10.41 -6.60
C CYS A 29 -4.58 11.82 -7.18
N ALA A 30 -5.10 11.93 -8.41
CA ALA A 30 -5.37 13.21 -9.05
C ALA A 30 -6.54 13.96 -8.40
N GLU A 31 -7.61 13.25 -8.05
CA GLU A 31 -8.84 13.86 -7.51
C GLU A 31 -8.68 14.27 -6.04
N MET A 32 -8.08 13.39 -5.21
CA MET A 32 -8.12 13.51 -3.74
C MET A 32 -6.75 13.69 -3.09
N GLY A 33 -5.64 13.40 -3.78
CA GLY A 33 -4.32 13.33 -3.16
C GLY A 33 -3.97 14.59 -2.37
N ASP A 34 -4.07 15.76 -3.00
CA ASP A 34 -3.71 17.04 -2.38
C ASP A 34 -4.78 17.54 -1.41
N ARG A 35 -6.06 17.30 -1.70
CA ARG A 35 -7.18 17.65 -0.81
C ARG A 35 -7.06 16.94 0.54
N LEU A 36 -6.76 15.64 0.53
CA LEU A 36 -6.55 14.86 1.75
C LEU A 36 -5.32 15.32 2.52
N ALA A 37 -4.24 15.69 1.84
CA ALA A 37 -3.03 16.21 2.50
C ALA A 37 -3.25 17.57 3.17
N GLN A 38 -4.06 18.45 2.56
CA GLN A 38 -4.44 19.73 3.15
C GLN A 38 -5.43 19.56 4.31
N ARG A 39 -6.38 18.63 4.18
CA ARG A 39 -7.41 18.38 5.18
C ARG A 39 -6.88 17.68 6.43
N TYR A 40 -5.90 16.80 6.26
CA TYR A 40 -5.31 16.00 7.34
C TYR A 40 -3.79 16.25 7.44
N PRO A 41 -3.36 17.47 7.84
CA PRO A 41 -1.94 17.83 7.82
C PRO A 41 -1.08 17.01 8.81
N ASP A 42 -1.69 16.51 9.88
CA ASP A 42 -1.00 15.73 10.92
C ASP A 42 -0.96 14.22 10.62
N ARG A 43 -1.46 13.79 9.46
CA ARG A 43 -1.57 12.37 9.10
C ARG A 43 -0.64 12.01 7.96
N ARG A 44 -0.22 10.75 7.93
CA ARG A 44 0.55 10.25 6.79
C ARG A 44 -0.39 9.91 5.65
N ILE A 45 -0.14 10.52 4.50
CA ILE A 45 -0.84 10.25 3.25
C ILE A 45 0.11 9.52 2.30
N TYR A 46 -0.12 8.22 2.11
CA TYR A 46 0.59 7.39 1.15
C TYR A 46 -0.11 7.44 -0.20
N ARG A 47 0.63 7.56 -1.29
CA ARG A 47 0.08 7.59 -2.67
C ARG A 47 0.70 6.49 -3.51
N VAL A 48 -0.13 5.78 -4.26
CA VAL A 48 0.26 4.81 -5.29
C VAL A 48 -0.52 5.14 -6.55
N ASP A 49 0.15 5.73 -7.53
CA ASP A 49 -0.51 6.26 -8.73
C ASP A 49 -1.04 5.14 -9.63
N GLU A 50 -0.35 4.01 -9.72
CA GLU A 50 -0.80 2.88 -10.52
C GLU A 50 -1.67 1.91 -9.71
N HIS A 51 -2.91 1.68 -10.17
CA HIS A 51 -3.82 0.69 -9.58
C HIS A 51 -3.18 -0.71 -9.46
N ASN A 52 -2.33 -1.06 -10.44
CA ASN A 52 -1.69 -2.36 -10.57
C ASN A 52 -0.24 -2.39 -10.04
N ASP A 53 0.24 -1.36 -9.32
CA ASP A 53 1.47 -1.50 -8.54
C ASP A 53 1.18 -2.28 -7.24
N LEU A 54 0.95 -3.58 -7.41
CA LEU A 54 0.60 -4.51 -6.34
C LEU A 54 1.69 -4.56 -5.26
N MET A 55 2.95 -4.36 -5.63
CA MET A 55 4.07 -4.35 -4.69
C MET A 55 3.94 -3.16 -3.73
N ARG A 56 3.82 -1.94 -4.26
CA ARG A 56 3.70 -0.72 -3.43
C ARG A 56 2.41 -0.74 -2.63
N ASN A 57 1.30 -1.15 -3.24
CA ASN A 57 0.00 -1.22 -2.58
C ASN A 57 0.05 -2.19 -1.38
N THR A 58 0.53 -3.42 -1.59
CA THR A 58 0.68 -4.41 -0.50
C THR A 58 1.65 -3.92 0.58
N ARG A 59 2.76 -3.28 0.19
CA ARG A 59 3.72 -2.73 1.16
C ARG A 59 3.08 -1.71 2.09
N TYR A 60 2.34 -0.74 1.55
CA TYR A 60 1.71 0.29 2.38
C TYR A 60 0.56 -0.25 3.20
N GLN A 61 -0.25 -1.15 2.66
CA GLN A 61 -1.29 -1.83 3.44
C GLN A 61 -0.68 -2.61 4.62
N ALA A 62 0.37 -3.40 4.39
CA ALA A 62 1.06 -4.14 5.45
C ALA A 62 1.61 -3.19 6.53
N ARG A 63 2.26 -2.09 6.11
CA ARG A 63 2.75 -1.05 7.03
C ARG A 63 1.62 -0.44 7.87
N LEU A 64 0.51 -0.08 7.25
CA LEU A 64 -0.64 0.56 7.91
C LEU A 64 -1.39 -0.40 8.84
N MET A 65 -1.36 -1.70 8.54
CA MET A 65 -1.88 -2.75 9.42
C MET A 65 -0.90 -3.15 10.54
N GLY A 66 0.35 -2.70 10.49
CA GLY A 66 1.40 -3.15 11.43
C GLY A 66 1.79 -4.63 11.22
N VAL A 67 1.60 -5.16 10.01
CA VAL A 67 1.88 -6.56 9.65
C VAL A 67 3.19 -6.62 8.86
N THR A 68 4.05 -7.57 9.22
CA THR A 68 5.27 -7.85 8.46
C THR A 68 4.93 -8.70 7.23
N PRO A 69 5.23 -8.28 5.98
CA PRO A 69 4.75 -8.97 4.78
C PRO A 69 5.06 -10.47 4.71
N VAL A 70 6.23 -10.91 5.16
CA VAL A 70 6.59 -12.33 5.15
C VAL A 70 5.71 -13.20 6.04
N THR A 71 5.07 -12.63 7.08
CA THR A 71 4.19 -13.39 7.98
C THR A 71 2.81 -13.66 7.40
N MET A 72 2.47 -13.03 6.25
CA MET A 72 1.24 -13.31 5.52
C MET A 72 1.34 -14.59 4.67
N VAL A 73 2.56 -15.09 4.44
CA VAL A 73 2.81 -16.32 3.69
C VAL A 73 2.60 -17.52 4.63
N PRO A 74 1.86 -18.57 4.23
CA PRO A 74 1.60 -19.75 5.08
C PRO A 74 2.81 -20.69 5.13
N LEU A 75 4.02 -20.15 5.27
CA LEU A 75 5.30 -20.85 5.33
C LEU A 75 6.17 -20.24 6.43
N ASN A 76 7.15 -21.00 6.90
CA ASN A 76 8.17 -20.46 7.79
C ASN A 76 8.90 -19.26 7.12
N PRO A 77 9.12 -18.13 7.82
CA PRO A 77 9.73 -16.94 7.23
C PRO A 77 11.11 -17.16 6.59
N LEU A 78 11.95 -18.04 7.16
CA LEU A 78 13.25 -18.38 6.59
C LEU A 78 13.12 -19.19 5.30
N VAL A 79 12.14 -20.10 5.26
CA VAL A 79 11.81 -20.87 4.05
C VAL A 79 11.33 -19.91 2.96
N SER A 80 10.39 -19.01 3.28
CA SER A 80 9.91 -17.98 2.34
C SER A 80 11.05 -17.12 1.78
N ALA A 81 11.97 -16.67 2.64
CA ALA A 81 13.12 -15.87 2.23
C ALA A 81 14.07 -16.65 1.31
N LEU A 82 14.39 -17.90 1.66
CA LEU A 82 15.24 -18.76 0.83
C LEU A 82 14.60 -19.06 -0.52
N THR A 83 13.29 -19.36 -0.55
CA THR A 83 12.54 -19.60 -1.79
C THR A 83 12.54 -18.36 -2.68
N LEU A 84 12.31 -17.17 -2.11
CA LEU A 84 12.37 -15.93 -2.89
C LEU A 84 13.78 -15.69 -3.45
N LEU A 85 14.83 -15.91 -2.65
CA LEU A 85 16.21 -15.78 -3.10
C LEU A 85 16.51 -16.75 -4.25
N GLN A 86 16.14 -18.03 -4.11
CA GLN A 86 16.29 -19.02 -5.18
C GLN A 86 15.53 -18.61 -6.44
N ALA A 87 14.30 -18.13 -6.33
CA ALA A 87 13.53 -17.67 -7.48
C ALA A 87 14.21 -16.48 -8.18
N LYS A 88 14.77 -15.53 -7.41
CA LYS A 88 15.53 -14.40 -7.94
C LYS A 88 16.78 -14.84 -8.70
N LEU A 89 17.53 -15.81 -8.15
CA LEU A 89 18.69 -16.41 -8.83
C LEU A 89 18.31 -17.12 -10.13
N HIS A 90 17.11 -17.68 -10.21
CA HIS A 90 16.55 -18.28 -11.44
C HIS A 90 15.85 -17.27 -12.36
N GLY A 91 16.09 -15.97 -12.20
CA GLY A 91 15.62 -14.94 -13.12
C GLY A 91 14.24 -14.35 -12.82
N LEU A 92 13.70 -14.52 -11.61
CA LEU A 92 12.42 -13.89 -11.24
C LEU A 92 12.50 -12.35 -11.27
N THR A 93 11.82 -11.75 -12.24
CA THR A 93 11.72 -10.27 -12.40
C THR A 93 10.55 -9.64 -11.65
N ALA A 94 9.68 -10.44 -11.02
CA ALA A 94 8.52 -9.93 -10.30
C ALA A 94 8.91 -8.95 -9.16
N ARG A 95 8.15 -7.86 -9.05
CA ARG A 95 8.25 -6.92 -7.93
C ARG A 95 7.45 -7.49 -6.76
N VAL A 96 8.14 -7.84 -5.68
CA VAL A 96 7.54 -8.40 -4.46
C VAL A 96 7.63 -7.38 -3.32
N PRO A 97 6.65 -7.34 -2.39
CA PRO A 97 6.76 -6.49 -1.21
C PRO A 97 8.02 -6.83 -0.40
N PRO A 98 8.67 -5.85 0.25
CA PRO A 98 9.80 -6.12 1.13
C PRO A 98 9.40 -7.11 2.22
N LEU A 99 10.20 -8.14 2.47
CA LEU A 99 9.85 -9.20 3.42
C LEU A 99 9.55 -8.66 4.83
N LEU A 100 10.25 -7.59 5.24
CA LEU A 100 10.17 -7.01 6.59
C LEU A 100 9.40 -5.68 6.67
N GLY A 101 8.90 -5.15 5.53
CA GLY A 101 8.16 -3.88 5.45
C GLY A 101 8.96 -2.68 4.94
#